data_AF-A0A937PVC1-F1
#
_entry.id   AF-A0A937PVC1-F1
#
_cell.length_a   1.000
_cell.length_b   1.000
_cell.length_c   1.000
_cell.angle_alpha   90.00
_cell.angle_beta   90.00
_cell.angle_gamma   90.00
#
_symmetry.space_group_name_H-M   'P 1'
#
loop_
_entity.id
_entity.type
_entity.pdbx_description
1 polymer ?
#
loop_
_entity_poly.entity_id
_entity_poly.type
_entity_poly.pdbx_seq_one_letter_code
_entity_poly.pdbx_strand_id
1 'polypeptide(L)' 'MWDGTCRLLYADGAEVEKYPEARIGLFGATGGLCLGAAGDLGTGGFFSGLIDDICIYDQAITP' A
#
# COMPACT_ATOMS: atom_id res chain seq x y z
N MET A 1 1.43 -0.95 -6.28
CA MET A 1 1.49 -2.22 -7.05
C MET A 1 2.86 -2.86 -6.87
N TRP A 2 2.92 -4.19 -6.93
CA TRP A 2 4.17 -4.96 -6.90
C TRP A 2 4.19 -5.94 -8.07
N ASP A 3 5.24 -5.88 -8.92
CA ASP A 3 5.38 -6.69 -10.13
C ASP A 3 6.37 -7.87 -9.97
N GLY A 4 6.87 -8.12 -8.76
CA GLY A 4 7.92 -9.11 -8.48
C GLY A 4 9.34 -8.53 -8.45
N THR A 5 9.53 -7.28 -8.90
CA THR A 5 10.85 -6.63 -8.96
C THR A 5 10.83 -5.21 -8.37
N CYS A 6 9.76 -4.47 -8.60
CA CYS A 6 9.61 -3.07 -8.23
C CYS A 6 8.29 -2.81 -7.50
N ARG A 7 8.33 -1.91 -6.52
CA ARG A 7 7.14 -1.29 -5.95
C ARG A 7 6.83 -0.03 -6.74
N LEU A 8 5.60 0.07 -7.21
CA LEU A 8 5.11 1.17 -8.05
C LEU A 8 3.96 1.87 -7.34
N LEU A 9 4.03 3.20 -7.23
CA LEU A 9 2.98 4.05 -6.69
C LEU A 9 2.35 4.85 -7.82
N TYR A 10 1.03 4.85 -7.86
CA TYR A 10 0.24 5.60 -8.83
C TYR A 10 -0.65 6.61 -8.11
N ALA A 11 -0.77 7.80 -8.66
CA ALA A 11 -1.74 8.81 -8.26
C ALA A 11 -2.44 9.32 -9.52
N ASP A 12 -3.78 9.40 -9.49
CA ASP A 12 -4.59 9.81 -10.64
C ASP A 12 -4.27 9.05 -11.94
N GLY A 13 -3.95 7.75 -11.81
CA GLY A 13 -3.59 6.86 -12.92
C GLY A 13 -2.15 7.02 -13.45
N ALA A 14 -1.38 8.00 -12.98
CA ALA A 14 0.01 8.20 -13.39
C ALA A 14 1.00 7.58 -12.40
N GLU A 15 2.08 6.97 -12.90
CA GLU A 15 3.19 6.51 -12.06
C GLU A 15 3.89 7.73 -11.45
N VAL A 16 3.94 7.80 -10.12
CA VAL A 16 4.59 8.90 -9.38
C VAL A 16 5.86 8.49 -8.68
N GLU A 17 6.02 7.20 -8.37
CA GLU A 17 7.23 6.68 -7.75
C GLU A 17 7.44 5.22 -8.14
N LYS A 18 8.72 4.88 -8.39
CA LYS A 18 9.16 3.52 -8.65
C LYS A 18 10.37 3.19 -7.80
N TYR A 19 10.19 2.22 -6.90
CA TYR A 19 11.25 1.75 -6.03
C TYR A 19 11.66 0.33 -6.39
N PRO A 20 12.87 0.11 -6.94
CA PRO A 20 13.40 -1.23 -7.14
C PRO A 20 13.69 -1.84 -5.77
N GLU A 21 13.16 -3.04 -5.49
CA GLU A 21 13.51 -3.70 -4.23
C GLU A 21 14.91 -4.31 -4.32
N ALA A 22 15.74 -4.05 -3.31
CA ALA A 22 16.91 -4.86 -3.06
C ALA A 22 16.44 -6.28 -2.66
N ARG A 23 17.28 -7.30 -2.90
CA ARG A 23 17.05 -8.78 -2.76
C ARG A 23 16.30 -9.29 -1.52
N ILE A 24 16.01 -8.44 -0.56
CA ILE A 24 15.16 -8.72 0.61
C ILE A 24 13.72 -8.50 0.15
N GLY A 25 13.11 -9.53 -0.46
CA GLY A 25 11.75 -9.44 -0.97
C GLY A 25 10.70 -9.14 0.09
N LEU A 26 9.45 -8.98 -0.35
CA LEU A 26 8.30 -8.69 0.52
C LEU A 26 8.21 -9.63 1.74
N PHE A 27 8.13 -9.05 2.92
CA PHE A 27 7.84 -9.78 4.15
C PHE A 27 6.33 -10.04 4.26
N GLY A 28 5.96 -11.23 4.73
CA GLY A 28 4.56 -11.54 5.04
C GLY A 28 4.06 -10.65 6.18
N ALA A 29 2.93 -9.98 5.97
CA ALA A 29 2.20 -9.28 7.01
C ALA A 29 1.14 -10.23 7.62
N THR A 30 1.25 -10.53 8.91
CA THR A 30 0.32 -11.42 9.63
C THR A 30 -0.60 -10.68 10.61
N GLY A 31 -0.46 -9.36 10.72
CA GLY A 31 -1.31 -8.51 11.56
C GLY A 31 -2.69 -8.24 10.96
N GLY A 32 -3.56 -7.62 11.76
CA GLY A 32 -4.85 -7.12 11.27
C GLY A 32 -4.68 -5.97 10.28
N LEU A 33 -5.61 -5.85 9.32
CA LEU A 33 -5.68 -4.71 8.41
C LEU A 33 -6.49 -3.58 9.05
N CYS A 34 -5.82 -2.50 9.42
CA CYS A 34 -6.44 -1.27 9.93
C CYS A 34 -6.44 -0.20 8.84
N LEU A 35 -7.61 0.35 8.51
CA LEU A 35 -7.77 1.42 7.52
C LEU A 35 -8.02 2.75 8.23
N GLY A 36 -7.35 3.80 7.78
CA GLY A 36 -7.48 5.13 8.39
C GLY A 36 -6.89 5.24 9.81
N ALA A 37 -6.04 4.30 10.23
CA ALA A 37 -5.36 4.33 11.52
C ALA A 37 -3.90 3.87 11.40
N ALA A 38 -3.03 4.40 12.24
CA ALA A 38 -1.67 3.89 12.44
C ALA A 38 -1.67 2.48 13.06
N GLY A 39 -0.60 1.71 12.86
CA GLY A 39 -0.52 0.32 13.31
C GLY A 39 -0.54 0.13 14.84
N ASP A 40 -0.25 1.18 15.60
CA ASP A 40 -0.30 1.20 17.07
C ASP A 40 -1.64 1.71 17.63
N LEU A 41 -2.56 2.16 16.76
CA LEU A 41 -3.87 2.74 17.10
C LEU A 41 -3.77 3.90 18.12
N GLY A 42 -2.64 4.60 18.13
CA GLY A 42 -2.39 5.71 19.04
C GLY A 42 -3.28 6.93 18.79
N THR A 43 -3.52 7.72 19.83
CA THR A 43 -4.18 9.02 19.71
C THR A 43 -3.45 9.92 18.71
N GLY A 44 -4.20 10.48 17.76
CA GLY A 44 -3.65 11.29 16.66
C GLY A 44 -3.19 10.49 15.43
N GLY A 45 -3.19 9.16 15.50
CA GLY A 45 -2.86 8.27 14.37
C GLY A 45 -4.02 8.02 13.40
N PHE A 46 -5.16 8.68 13.57
CA PHE A 46 -6.36 8.46 12.77
C PHE A 46 -6.48 9.48 11.64
N PHE A 47 -6.80 8.99 10.44
CA PHE A 47 -7.14 9.83 9.29
C PHE A 47 -8.54 10.44 9.47
N SER A 48 -8.68 11.73 9.17
CA SER A 48 -9.91 12.50 9.41
C SER A 48 -10.76 12.74 8.16
N GLY A 49 -10.40 12.17 7.01
CA GLY A 49 -11.14 12.27 5.75
C GLY A 49 -11.99 11.04 5.45
N LEU A 50 -12.61 11.04 4.26
CA LEU A 50 -13.33 9.89 3.72
C LEU A 50 -12.36 8.96 2.97
N ILE A 51 -12.59 7.66 3.09
CA ILE A 51 -11.90 6.61 2.33
C ILE A 51 -13.00 5.75 1.72
N ASP A 52 -12.92 5.47 0.42
CA ASP A 52 -13.90 4.68 -0.31
C ASP A 52 -13.23 3.79 -1.37
N ASP A 53 -13.97 2.84 -1.94
CA ASP A 53 -13.57 1.98 -3.06
C ASP A 53 -12.24 1.22 -2.87
N ILE A 54 -12.00 0.71 -1.67
CA ILE A 54 -10.76 -0.01 -1.34
C ILE A 54 -10.78 -1.41 -1.95
N CYS A 55 -9.81 -1.68 -2.83
CA CYS A 55 -9.61 -2.97 -3.45
C CYS A 55 -8.18 -3.48 -3.20
N ILE A 56 -8.06 -4.76 -2.80
CA ILE A 56 -6.78 -5.45 -2.64
C ILE A 56 -6.75 -6.59 -3.64
N TYR A 57 -5.68 -6.65 -4.44
CA TYR A 57 -5.49 -7.66 -5.48
C TYR A 57 -4.29 -8.54 -5.13
N ASP A 58 -4.38 -9.82 -5.46
CA ASP A 58 -3.31 -10.82 -5.35
C ASP A 58 -2.40 -10.85 -6.59
N GLN A 59 -2.68 -9.98 -7.56
CA GLN A 59 -1.92 -9.82 -8.80
C GLN A 59 -1.56 -8.35 -9.05
N ALA A 60 -0.52 -8.14 -9.85
CA ALA A 60 -0.15 -6.82 -10.32
C ALA A 60 -1.23 -6.25 -11.24
N ILE A 61 -1.78 -5.09 -10.90
CA ILE A 61 -2.71 -4.33 -11.74
C ILE A 61 -1.96 -3.14 -12.34
N THR A 62 -2.00 -3.03 -13.67
CA THR A 62 -1.53 -1.86 -14.40
C THR A 62 -2.72 -0.95 -14.71
N PRO A 63 -2.53 0.39 -14.70
CA PRO A 63 -3.55 1.34 -15.15
C PRO A 63 -3.99 1.13 -16.60
#